data_AF-B4VY48-F1
#
_entry.id   AF-B4VY48-F1
#
_cell.length_a   1.000
_cell.length_b   1.000
_cell.length_c   1.000
_cell.angle_alpha   90.00
_cell.angle_beta   90.00
_cell.angle_gamma   90.00
#
_symmetry.space_group_name_H-M   'P 1'
#
loop_
_entity.id
_entity.type
_entity.pdbx_description
1 polymer ?
#
loop_
_entity_poly.entity_id
_entity_poly.type
_entity_poly.pdbx_seq_one_letter_code
_entity_poly.pdbx_strand_id
1 'polypeptide(L)'
;MTFYFTKTGISHLLKLKPDAIVLEPTGVHYSWLLSHICQCEGIEVLWVGHCEATHYRKSHKLPDKNDLADALALAAYAHTHWGKTDQFLQFEPGAIVQIRDLYLQMKSLTRVQSPIINRVRQQLCREFPEAAFKNSQPGKDGLSPLWAWLGSVERPGVRRNFYYDRLYERSVAPAYGIEISQFSQRYAELLCQIHGWEHEAEQKLEELIYLSQFKEYNRTFDKFGIGLRPRALLLTHIYPLSKFESLGSFKKRLGMAGDELSSGDRKGWNAGSGSKMCRTELYMWILVAIAPKGNRPHGAIGERLGNFYDERQKRFEIEKNDQGGSNTFGKLIISQTAAYGCKLLFKELKKALKLKE
;
A
#
# COMPACT_ATOMS: atom_id res chain seq x y z
N MET A 1 26.07 3.84 -27.08
CA MET A 1 26.67 2.80 -26.23
C MET A 1 25.58 2.35 -25.27
N THR A 2 25.31 1.05 -25.18
CA THR A 2 24.26 0.51 -24.28
C THR A 2 24.94 -0.18 -23.11
N PHE A 3 24.57 0.17 -21.89
CA PHE A 3 25.07 -0.48 -20.68
C PHE A 3 24.05 -1.50 -20.18
N TYR A 4 24.55 -2.70 -19.86
CA TYR A 4 23.74 -3.73 -19.20
C TYR A 4 23.87 -3.62 -17.69
N PHE A 5 22.79 -3.95 -16.97
CA PHE A 5 22.75 -4.01 -15.50
C PHE A 5 23.54 -5.22 -14.96
N THR A 6 24.85 -5.17 -15.15
CA THR A 6 25.83 -6.17 -14.72
C THR A 6 27.01 -5.45 -14.09
N LYS A 7 27.83 -6.18 -13.32
CA LYS A 7 29.06 -5.63 -12.75
C LYS A 7 29.93 -4.94 -13.81
N THR A 8 30.11 -5.58 -14.97
CA THR A 8 30.91 -5.02 -16.07
C THR A 8 30.27 -3.77 -16.66
N GLY A 9 28.96 -3.79 -16.91
CA GLY A 9 28.26 -2.64 -17.47
C GLY A 9 28.25 -1.42 -16.55
N ILE A 10 28.00 -1.63 -15.25
CA ILE A 10 28.10 -0.55 -14.24
C ILE A 10 29.54 -0.04 -14.13
N SER A 11 30.54 -0.93 -14.13
CA SER A 11 31.95 -0.51 -14.11
C SER A 11 32.31 0.36 -15.32
N HIS A 12 31.79 0.05 -16.50
CA HIS A 12 32.01 0.87 -17.70
C HIS A 12 31.29 2.22 -17.61
N LEU A 13 30.07 2.25 -17.06
CA LEU A 13 29.34 3.49 -16.80
C LEU A 13 30.12 4.41 -15.84
N LEU A 14 30.60 3.87 -14.72
CA LEU A 14 31.37 4.64 -13.73
C LEU A 14 32.71 5.13 -14.28
N LYS A 15 33.35 4.38 -15.18
CA LYS A 15 34.58 4.81 -15.87
C LYS A 15 34.39 6.07 -16.72
N LEU A 16 33.16 6.39 -17.15
CA LEU A 16 32.88 7.64 -17.85
C LEU A 16 32.99 8.88 -16.95
N LYS A 17 32.98 8.69 -15.62
CA LYS A 17 32.97 9.77 -14.62
C LYS A 17 31.90 10.82 -14.92
N PRO A 18 30.61 10.41 -15.02
CA PRO A 18 29.54 11.36 -15.33
C PRO A 18 29.36 12.35 -14.17
N ASP A 19 29.08 13.62 -14.50
CA ASP A 19 28.71 14.63 -13.50
C ASP A 19 27.34 14.31 -12.87
N ALA A 20 26.41 13.77 -13.68
CA ALA A 20 25.11 13.29 -13.23
C ALA A 20 24.58 12.13 -14.10
N ILE A 21 23.65 11.36 -13.55
CA ILE A 21 22.84 10.38 -14.27
C ILE A 21 21.38 10.80 -14.23
N VAL A 22 20.68 10.65 -15.35
CA VAL A 22 19.26 10.97 -15.49
C VAL A 22 18.46 9.69 -15.48
N LEU A 23 17.46 9.59 -14.60
CA LEU A 23 16.59 8.42 -14.47
C LEU A 23 15.13 8.82 -14.51
N GLU A 24 14.32 7.98 -15.15
CA GLU A 24 12.88 8.01 -14.94
C GLU A 24 12.54 7.11 -13.73
N PRO A 25 11.54 7.45 -12.89
CA PRO A 25 11.10 6.59 -11.79
C PRO A 25 10.30 5.36 -12.27
N THR A 26 10.65 4.78 -13.43
CA THR A 26 10.13 3.53 -13.95
C THR A 26 11.07 2.38 -13.54
N GLY A 27 10.53 1.19 -13.28
CA GLY A 27 11.35 0.04 -12.84
C GLY A 27 11.99 0.23 -11.46
N VAL A 28 11.17 0.52 -10.44
CA VAL A 28 11.55 0.91 -9.06
C VAL A 28 12.81 0.23 -8.52
N HIS A 29 12.96 -1.08 -8.66
CA HIS A 29 14.11 -1.80 -8.11
C HIS A 29 15.42 -1.55 -8.87
N TYR A 30 15.40 -1.49 -10.20
CA TYR A 30 16.59 -1.22 -11.00
C TYR A 30 17.03 0.24 -10.83
N SER A 31 16.09 1.17 -10.94
CA SER A 31 16.34 2.60 -10.76
C SER A 31 16.81 2.92 -9.33
N TRP A 32 16.32 2.19 -8.32
CA TRP A 32 16.84 2.27 -6.95
C TRP A 32 18.31 1.83 -6.86
N LEU A 33 18.66 0.66 -7.41
CA LEU A 33 20.03 0.15 -7.32
C LEU A 33 21.02 1.11 -8.00
N LEU A 34 20.71 1.59 -9.21
CA LEU A 34 21.58 2.53 -9.90
C LEU A 34 21.69 3.86 -9.17
N SER A 35 20.56 4.39 -8.67
CA SER A 35 20.59 5.59 -7.84
C SER A 35 21.46 5.41 -6.59
N HIS A 36 21.39 4.25 -5.95
CA HIS A 36 22.18 3.95 -4.76
C HIS A 36 23.68 3.87 -5.07
N ILE A 37 24.05 3.19 -6.16
CA ILE A 37 25.44 3.14 -6.64
C ILE A 37 25.96 4.54 -6.95
N CYS A 38 25.20 5.35 -7.70
CA CYS A 38 25.58 6.73 -8.00
C CYS A 38 25.80 7.55 -6.72
N GLN A 39 24.92 7.43 -5.73
CA GLN A 39 25.07 8.11 -4.44
C GLN A 39 26.33 7.69 -3.69
N CYS A 40 26.66 6.39 -3.66
CA CYS A 40 27.89 5.89 -3.06
C CYS A 40 29.15 6.43 -3.76
N GLU A 41 29.07 6.65 -5.07
CA GLU A 41 30.15 7.19 -5.90
C GLU A 41 30.14 8.73 -5.97
N GLY A 42 29.21 9.41 -5.28
CA GLY A 42 29.10 10.87 -5.28
C GLY A 42 28.56 11.48 -6.58
N ILE A 43 27.90 10.68 -7.42
CA ILE A 43 27.33 11.08 -8.71
C ILE A 43 25.89 11.57 -8.50
N GLU A 44 25.56 12.75 -9.02
CA GLU A 44 24.21 13.33 -8.92
C GLU A 44 23.19 12.49 -9.72
N VAL A 45 21.98 12.33 -9.17
CA VAL A 45 20.88 11.61 -9.83
C VAL A 45 19.72 12.57 -10.09
N LEU A 46 19.45 12.83 -11.36
CA LEU A 46 18.38 13.71 -11.83
C LEU A 46 17.16 12.88 -12.21
N TRP A 47 16.06 13.02 -11.47
CA TRP A 47 14.83 12.28 -11.73
C TRP A 47 13.90 13.05 -12.65
N VAL A 48 13.53 12.48 -13.79
CA VAL A 48 12.60 13.08 -14.75
C VAL A 48 11.31 12.27 -14.78
N GLY A 49 10.16 12.93 -14.71
CA GLY A 49 8.88 12.24 -14.76
C GLY A 49 8.49 11.76 -16.16
N HIS A 50 7.62 10.76 -16.19
CA HIS A 50 7.15 10.14 -17.44
C HIS A 50 6.51 11.15 -18.39
N CYS A 51 5.72 12.07 -17.83
CA CYS A 51 5.01 13.09 -18.59
C CYS A 51 5.99 14.09 -19.20
N GLU A 52 6.99 14.50 -18.44
CA GLU A 52 8.04 15.46 -18.82
C GLU A 52 8.88 14.88 -19.97
N ALA A 53 9.37 13.65 -19.84
CA ALA A 53 10.11 12.95 -20.91
C ALA A 53 9.26 12.78 -22.17
N THR A 54 8.00 12.36 -22.01
CA THR A 54 7.06 12.18 -23.14
C THR A 54 6.76 13.50 -23.84
N HIS A 55 6.53 14.57 -23.07
CA HIS A 55 6.25 15.90 -23.60
C HIS A 55 7.45 16.45 -24.35
N TYR A 56 8.66 16.35 -23.75
CA TYR A 56 9.91 16.80 -24.37
C TYR A 56 10.16 16.10 -25.70
N ARG A 57 9.96 14.77 -25.77
CA ARG A 57 10.09 14.02 -27.02
C ARG A 57 9.16 14.54 -28.12
N LYS A 58 7.88 14.76 -27.77
CA LYS A 58 6.87 15.24 -28.72
C LYS A 58 7.15 16.66 -29.20
N SER A 59 7.51 17.57 -28.29
CA SER A 59 7.77 18.97 -28.62
C SER A 59 9.01 19.15 -29.50
N HIS A 60 10.00 18.26 -29.36
CA HIS A 60 11.27 18.32 -30.10
C HIS A 60 11.33 17.37 -31.32
N LYS A 61 10.21 16.75 -31.71
CA LYS A 61 10.12 15.82 -32.85
C LYS A 61 11.20 14.73 -32.85
N LEU A 62 11.53 14.23 -31.66
CA LEU A 62 12.49 13.13 -31.50
C LEU A 62 11.92 11.82 -32.09
N PRO A 63 12.80 10.83 -32.40
CA PRO A 63 12.41 9.59 -33.05
C PRO A 63 11.30 8.81 -32.33
N ASP A 64 10.67 7.90 -33.07
CA ASP A 64 9.63 7.01 -32.54
C ASP A 64 10.09 6.26 -31.27
N LYS A 65 9.11 5.94 -30.41
CA LYS A 65 9.36 5.38 -29.08
C LYS A 65 10.20 4.10 -29.14
N ASN A 66 11.42 4.19 -28.63
CA ASN A 66 12.28 3.07 -28.28
C ASN A 66 13.20 3.50 -27.11
N ASP A 67 13.92 2.54 -26.53
CA ASP A 67 14.75 2.79 -25.34
C ASP A 67 15.84 3.84 -25.58
N LEU A 68 16.42 3.91 -26.79
CA LEU A 68 17.44 4.89 -27.13
C LEU A 68 16.85 6.31 -27.30
N ALA A 69 15.66 6.42 -27.88
CA ALA A 69 14.96 7.68 -28.05
C ALA A 69 14.47 8.22 -26.69
N ASP A 70 13.99 7.35 -25.80
CA ASP A 70 13.61 7.74 -24.43
C ASP A 70 14.87 8.14 -23.63
N ALA A 71 15.98 7.41 -23.74
CA ALA A 71 17.26 7.80 -23.11
C ALA A 71 17.79 9.15 -23.63
N LEU A 72 17.72 9.39 -24.94
CA LEU A 72 18.10 10.67 -25.55
C LEU A 72 17.20 11.81 -25.07
N ALA A 73 15.89 11.57 -24.99
CA ALA A 73 14.94 12.57 -24.49
C ALA A 73 15.22 12.94 -23.03
N LEU A 74 15.51 11.94 -22.17
CA LEU A 74 15.90 12.16 -20.78
C LEU A 74 17.18 12.99 -20.67
N ALA A 75 18.23 12.59 -21.41
CA ALA A 75 19.50 13.31 -21.40
C ALA A 75 19.36 14.76 -21.90
N ALA A 76 18.62 14.97 -22.99
CA ALA A 76 18.37 16.30 -23.56
C ALA A 76 17.52 17.16 -22.60
N TYR A 77 16.50 16.59 -21.98
CA TYR A 77 15.69 17.27 -20.96
C TYR A 77 16.57 17.74 -19.80
N ALA A 78 17.40 16.84 -19.25
CA ALA A 78 18.25 17.18 -18.13
C ALA A 78 19.31 18.22 -18.47
N HIS A 79 19.93 18.11 -19.65
CA HIS A 79 20.88 19.11 -20.13
C HIS A 79 20.23 20.50 -20.29
N THR A 80 19.01 20.55 -20.85
CA THR A 80 18.26 21.81 -21.03
C THR A 80 17.91 22.48 -19.71
N HIS A 81 17.65 21.69 -18.67
CA HIS A 81 17.23 22.17 -17.36
C HIS A 81 18.33 22.05 -16.30
N TRP A 82 19.60 21.95 -16.72
CA TRP A 82 20.72 21.80 -15.81
C TRP A 82 20.75 22.93 -14.78
N GLY A 83 20.94 22.57 -13.50
CA GLY A 83 20.90 23.51 -12.37
C GLY A 83 19.52 24.02 -11.96
N LYS A 84 18.44 23.64 -12.65
CA LYS A 84 17.05 24.03 -12.30
C LYS A 84 16.36 22.89 -11.54
N THR A 85 16.58 22.83 -10.23
CA THR A 85 16.11 21.73 -9.37
C THR A 85 14.59 21.54 -9.36
N ASP A 86 13.81 22.59 -9.66
CA ASP A 86 12.35 22.59 -9.74
C ASP A 86 11.80 21.81 -10.96
N GLN A 87 12.63 21.58 -11.97
CA GLN A 87 12.29 20.82 -13.18
C GLN A 87 12.48 19.31 -13.00
N PHE A 88 13.14 18.88 -11.93
CA PHE A 88 13.36 17.48 -11.61
C PHE A 88 12.45 17.02 -10.49
N LEU A 89 12.07 15.74 -10.52
CA LEU A 89 11.34 15.12 -9.43
C LEU A 89 12.22 15.06 -8.19
N GLN A 90 11.74 15.62 -7.09
CA GLN A 90 12.35 15.39 -5.80
C GLN A 90 12.02 13.99 -5.31
N PHE A 91 12.88 13.04 -5.67
CA PHE A 91 12.89 11.68 -5.18
C PHE A 91 13.95 11.57 -4.08
N GLU A 92 13.52 11.64 -2.82
CA GLU A 92 14.42 11.39 -1.70
C GLU A 92 14.40 9.89 -1.36
N PRO A 93 15.48 9.14 -1.64
CA PRO A 93 15.65 7.83 -1.03
C PRO A 93 15.77 8.02 0.47
N GLY A 94 14.91 7.35 1.22
CA GLY A 94 14.81 7.50 2.66
C GLY A 94 13.67 6.65 3.20
N ALA A 95 13.23 6.97 4.42
CA ALA A 95 12.20 6.20 5.11
C ALA A 95 10.92 5.99 4.28
N ILE A 96 10.50 6.98 3.48
CA ILE A 96 9.31 6.87 2.63
C ILE A 96 9.41 5.73 1.60
N VAL A 97 10.57 5.56 0.96
CA VAL A 97 10.76 4.49 -0.04
C VAL A 97 10.70 3.12 0.63
N GLN A 98 11.35 2.99 1.80
CA GLN A 98 11.34 1.75 2.58
C GLN A 98 9.94 1.42 3.13
N ILE A 99 9.21 2.41 3.65
CA ILE A 99 7.80 2.27 4.08
C ILE A 99 6.93 1.77 2.92
N ARG A 100 7.12 2.32 1.72
CA ARG A 100 6.36 1.90 0.54
C ARG A 100 6.67 0.45 0.17
N ASP A 101 7.94 0.07 0.18
CA ASP A 101 8.37 -1.28 -0.17
C ASP A 101 7.82 -2.30 0.84
N LEU A 102 7.97 -2.06 2.14
CA LEU A 102 7.40 -2.90 3.20
C LEU A 102 5.88 -3.05 3.08
N TYR A 103 5.15 -1.94 2.82
CA TYR A 103 3.71 -2.02 2.58
C TYR A 103 3.37 -2.92 1.37
N LEU A 104 4.12 -2.81 0.27
CA LEU A 104 3.91 -3.64 -0.92
C LEU A 104 4.24 -5.11 -0.66
N GLN A 105 5.31 -5.39 0.09
CA GLN A 105 5.66 -6.75 0.52
C GLN A 105 4.54 -7.35 1.36
N MET A 106 4.07 -6.66 2.41
CA MET A 106 2.95 -7.12 3.24
C MET A 106 1.69 -7.39 2.42
N LYS A 107 1.37 -6.52 1.45
CA LYS A 107 0.23 -6.72 0.55
C LYS A 107 0.37 -7.95 -0.34
N SER A 108 1.60 -8.24 -0.78
CA SER A 108 1.91 -9.45 -1.52
C SER A 108 1.71 -10.69 -0.66
N LEU A 109 2.28 -10.69 0.56
CA LEU A 109 2.15 -11.78 1.52
C LEU A 109 0.69 -12.08 1.85
N THR A 110 -0.10 -11.07 2.20
CA THR A 110 -1.54 -11.22 2.48
C THR A 110 -2.30 -11.84 1.28
N ARG A 111 -1.91 -11.51 0.04
CA ARG A 111 -2.54 -12.08 -1.17
C ARG A 111 -2.18 -13.56 -1.36
N VAL A 112 -0.92 -13.93 -1.10
CA VAL A 112 -0.43 -15.31 -1.27
C VAL A 112 -1.03 -16.24 -0.22
N GLN A 113 -1.31 -15.76 0.99
CA GLN A 113 -1.91 -16.58 2.05
C GLN A 113 -3.30 -17.09 1.72
N SER A 114 -4.17 -16.26 1.13
CA SER A 114 -5.59 -16.61 0.95
C SER A 114 -5.79 -17.92 0.15
N PRO A 115 -5.15 -18.12 -1.02
CA PRO A 115 -5.23 -19.40 -1.75
C PRO A 115 -4.71 -20.60 -0.95
N ILE A 116 -3.60 -20.42 -0.23
CA ILE A 116 -2.98 -21.48 0.58
C ILE A 116 -3.92 -21.90 1.72
N ILE A 117 -4.43 -20.94 2.48
CA ILE A 117 -5.42 -21.15 3.55
C ILE A 117 -6.64 -21.87 2.98
N ASN A 118 -7.23 -21.37 1.90
CA ASN A 118 -8.44 -21.96 1.33
C ASN A 118 -8.20 -23.40 0.86
N ARG A 119 -7.06 -23.67 0.22
CA ARG A 119 -6.72 -25.01 -0.25
C ARG A 119 -6.51 -25.99 0.90
N VAL A 120 -5.84 -25.56 1.98
CA VAL A 120 -5.64 -26.39 3.18
C VAL A 120 -6.97 -26.61 3.89
N ARG A 121 -7.82 -25.58 4.05
CA ARG A 121 -9.15 -25.75 4.66
C ARG A 121 -10.02 -26.77 3.91
N GLN A 122 -10.03 -26.73 2.58
CA GLN A 122 -10.71 -27.73 1.76
C GLN A 122 -10.16 -29.15 2.01
N GLN A 123 -8.85 -29.28 2.20
CA GLN A 123 -8.21 -30.55 2.52
C GLN A 123 -8.58 -31.02 3.94
N LEU A 124 -8.60 -30.11 4.92
CA LEU A 124 -9.00 -30.41 6.29
C LEU A 124 -10.47 -30.82 6.39
N CYS A 125 -11.35 -30.47 5.45
CA CYS A 125 -12.72 -31.01 5.44
C CYS A 125 -12.77 -32.53 5.44
N ARG A 126 -11.75 -33.21 4.89
CA ARG A 126 -11.61 -34.68 4.95
C ARG A 126 -10.63 -35.16 6.01
N GLU A 127 -9.55 -34.41 6.27
CA GLU A 127 -8.48 -34.86 7.18
C GLU A 127 -8.70 -34.47 8.65
N PHE A 128 -9.40 -33.37 8.90
CA PHE A 128 -9.68 -32.83 10.23
C PHE A 128 -10.88 -31.87 10.21
N PRO A 129 -12.11 -32.37 9.95
CA PRO A 129 -13.28 -31.54 9.68
C PRO A 129 -13.62 -30.58 10.83
N GLU A 130 -13.35 -30.97 12.08
CA GLU A 130 -13.60 -30.18 13.29
C GLU A 130 -12.71 -28.93 13.41
N ALA A 131 -11.62 -28.87 12.64
CA ALA A 131 -10.70 -27.73 12.58
C ALA A 131 -10.78 -26.95 11.25
N ALA A 132 -11.34 -27.54 10.19
CA ALA A 132 -11.32 -27.01 8.82
C ALA A 132 -11.79 -25.55 8.70
N PHE A 133 -12.81 -25.15 9.48
CA PHE A 133 -13.38 -23.80 9.45
C PHE A 133 -13.16 -23.01 10.74
N LYS A 134 -12.35 -23.52 11.68
CA LYS A 134 -12.03 -22.77 12.89
C LYS A 134 -11.20 -21.54 12.53
N ASN A 135 -11.64 -20.39 13.04
CA ASN A 135 -10.87 -19.17 12.90
C ASN A 135 -9.70 -19.20 13.89
N SER A 136 -8.48 -19.32 13.37
CA SER A 136 -7.27 -19.37 14.18
C SER A 136 -6.44 -18.12 13.90
N GLN A 137 -6.68 -17.10 14.72
CA GLN A 137 -5.95 -15.83 14.60
C GLN A 137 -4.51 -15.99 15.11
N PRO A 138 -3.54 -15.25 14.52
CA PRO A 138 -2.20 -15.14 15.07
C PRO A 138 -2.18 -14.73 16.55
N GLY A 139 -1.25 -15.31 17.31
CA GLY A 139 -0.95 -14.87 18.68
C GLY A 139 -0.01 -13.66 18.70
N LYS A 140 0.47 -13.29 19.90
CA LYS A 140 1.46 -12.21 20.08
C LYS A 140 2.81 -12.49 19.40
N ASP A 141 3.11 -13.77 19.20
CA ASP A 141 4.27 -14.30 18.48
C ASP A 141 4.11 -14.27 16.96
N GLY A 142 3.01 -13.71 16.44
CA GLY A 142 2.72 -13.67 15.01
C GLY A 142 2.25 -15.00 14.41
N LEU A 143 2.28 -16.10 15.16
CA LEU A 143 1.92 -17.43 14.65
C LEU A 143 0.51 -17.84 15.02
N SER A 144 -0.17 -18.49 14.07
CA SER A 144 -1.52 -19.01 14.27
C SER A 144 -1.47 -20.38 14.95
N PRO A 145 -2.21 -20.60 16.06
CA PRO A 145 -2.21 -21.87 16.78
C PRO A 145 -2.50 -23.11 15.91
N LEU A 146 -3.50 -23.04 15.02
CA LEU A 146 -3.86 -24.15 14.13
C LEU A 146 -2.75 -24.46 13.14
N TRP A 147 -2.22 -23.43 12.46
CA TRP A 147 -1.22 -23.63 11.40
C TRP A 147 0.10 -24.09 11.98
N ALA A 148 0.49 -23.57 13.14
CA ALA A 148 1.70 -24.02 13.83
C ALA A 148 1.56 -25.48 14.28
N TRP A 149 0.41 -25.87 14.83
CA TRP A 149 0.16 -27.27 15.18
C TRP A 149 0.18 -28.19 13.94
N LEU A 150 -0.53 -27.80 12.88
CA LEU A 150 -0.64 -28.60 11.65
C LEU A 150 0.70 -28.75 10.92
N GLY A 151 1.53 -27.70 10.93
CA GLY A 151 2.87 -27.70 10.34
C GLY A 151 3.96 -28.22 11.27
N SER A 152 3.63 -28.67 12.49
CA SER A 152 4.62 -29.04 13.52
C SER A 152 5.66 -27.95 13.79
N VAL A 153 5.26 -26.68 13.70
CA VAL A 153 6.12 -25.51 13.90
C VAL A 153 6.15 -25.15 15.38
N GLU A 154 7.35 -25.12 15.95
CA GLU A 154 7.56 -24.67 17.32
C GLU A 154 7.24 -23.18 17.46
N ARG A 155 6.70 -22.80 18.63
CA ARG A 155 6.33 -21.41 18.94
C ARG A 155 7.19 -20.91 20.11
N PRO A 156 8.34 -20.28 19.83
CA PRO A 156 9.25 -19.84 20.88
C PRO A 156 8.57 -18.91 21.88
N GLY A 157 8.81 -19.12 23.17
CA GLY A 157 8.24 -18.28 24.24
C GLY A 157 6.74 -18.47 24.48
N VAL A 158 6.07 -19.37 23.78
CA VAL A 158 4.65 -19.69 23.98
C VAL A 158 4.50 -21.06 24.63
N ARG A 159 3.74 -21.14 25.74
CA ARG A 159 3.45 -22.41 26.41
C ARG A 159 2.74 -23.36 25.43
N ARG A 160 3.24 -24.60 25.31
CA ARG A 160 2.62 -25.64 24.49
C ARG A 160 1.15 -25.82 24.85
N ASN A 161 0.28 -25.80 23.83
CA ASN A 161 -1.16 -25.97 23.97
C ASN A 161 -1.59 -27.28 23.30
N PHE A 162 -2.14 -28.20 24.10
CA PHE A 162 -2.63 -29.51 23.65
C PHE A 162 -4.08 -29.50 23.13
N TYR A 163 -4.62 -28.32 22.81
CA TYR A 163 -6.00 -28.21 22.33
C TYR A 163 -6.22 -28.96 21.02
N TYR A 164 -5.35 -28.75 20.02
CA TYR A 164 -5.51 -29.41 18.72
C TYR A 164 -5.10 -30.89 18.76
N ASP A 165 -4.14 -31.26 19.61
CA ASP A 165 -3.83 -32.68 19.88
C ASP A 165 -5.10 -33.42 20.35
N ARG A 166 -5.72 -32.94 21.44
CA ARG A 166 -6.94 -33.54 22.00
C ARG A 166 -8.14 -33.47 21.07
N LEU A 167 -8.22 -32.43 20.24
CA LEU A 167 -9.29 -32.27 19.26
C LEU A 167 -9.12 -33.27 18.11
N TYR A 168 -7.89 -33.51 17.67
CA TYR A 168 -7.58 -34.45 16.59
C TYR A 168 -7.72 -35.91 17.04
N GLU A 169 -7.30 -36.24 18.26
CA GLU A 169 -7.53 -37.56 18.89
C GLU A 169 -9.02 -37.96 18.91
N ARG A 170 -9.91 -36.96 18.99
CA ARG A 170 -11.37 -37.15 19.01
C ARG A 170 -12.03 -36.88 17.65
N SER A 171 -11.24 -36.60 16.61
CA SER A 171 -11.76 -36.31 15.28
C SER A 171 -12.34 -37.57 14.65
N VAL A 172 -13.35 -37.40 13.80
CA VAL A 172 -13.91 -38.50 13.02
C VAL A 172 -12.91 -39.08 12.01
N ALA A 173 -11.99 -38.28 11.47
CA ALA A 173 -11.12 -38.71 10.37
C ALA A 173 -10.15 -39.85 10.75
N PRO A 174 -9.40 -39.80 11.87
CA PRO A 174 -8.58 -40.91 12.33
C PRO A 174 -9.36 -42.22 12.57
N ALA A 175 -10.62 -42.15 13.00
CA ALA A 175 -11.47 -43.34 13.21
C ALA A 175 -11.74 -44.12 11.91
N TYR A 176 -11.57 -43.48 10.75
CA TYR A 176 -11.66 -44.09 9.42
C TYR A 176 -10.29 -44.24 8.73
N GLY A 177 -9.19 -44.13 9.47
CA GLY A 177 -7.83 -44.27 8.92
C GLY A 177 -7.39 -43.12 8.01
N ILE A 178 -8.03 -41.94 8.14
CA ILE A 178 -7.67 -40.75 7.37
C ILE A 178 -6.74 -39.88 8.23
N GLU A 179 -5.48 -39.78 7.81
CA GLU A 179 -4.47 -38.98 8.47
C GLU A 179 -4.32 -37.59 7.83
N ILE A 180 -3.69 -36.65 8.56
CA ILE A 180 -3.24 -35.39 7.98
C ILE A 180 -2.19 -35.68 6.90
N SER A 181 -2.39 -35.18 5.69
CA SER A 181 -1.42 -35.37 4.61
C SER A 181 -0.18 -34.50 4.77
N GLN A 182 0.94 -34.96 4.21
CA GLN A 182 2.16 -34.14 4.06
C GLN A 182 1.90 -32.83 3.30
N PHE A 183 0.91 -32.83 2.38
CA PHE A 183 0.51 -31.62 1.67
C PHE A 183 -0.03 -30.55 2.63
N SER A 184 -0.97 -30.93 3.51
CA SER A 184 -1.52 -30.04 4.54
C SER A 184 -0.45 -29.55 5.51
N GLN A 185 0.46 -30.44 5.94
CA GLN A 185 1.56 -30.09 6.85
C GLN A 185 2.51 -29.06 6.23
N ARG A 186 3.01 -29.31 5.01
CA ARG A 186 3.95 -28.39 4.33
C ARG A 186 3.32 -27.03 4.02
N TYR A 187 2.06 -27.00 3.63
CA TYR A 187 1.36 -25.73 3.39
C TYR A 187 1.13 -24.96 4.69
N ALA A 188 0.85 -25.65 5.80
CA ALA A 188 0.72 -25.03 7.11
C ALA A 188 2.05 -24.49 7.63
N GLU A 189 3.15 -25.21 7.41
CA GLU A 189 4.51 -24.74 7.69
C GLU A 189 4.83 -23.48 6.88
N LEU A 190 4.56 -23.48 5.57
CA LEU A 190 4.73 -22.31 4.70
C LEU A 190 3.89 -21.11 5.17
N LEU A 191 2.65 -21.34 5.63
CA LEU A 191 1.82 -20.27 6.22
C LEU A 191 2.48 -19.68 7.47
N CYS A 192 3.08 -20.51 8.32
CA CYS A 192 3.80 -20.01 9.50
C CYS A 192 5.01 -19.17 9.11
N GLN A 193 5.77 -19.56 8.07
CA GLN A 193 6.87 -18.75 7.54
C GLN A 193 6.37 -17.40 7.01
N ILE A 194 5.28 -17.41 6.22
CA ILE A 194 4.68 -16.17 5.70
C ILE A 194 4.21 -15.25 6.83
N HIS A 195 3.60 -15.79 7.89
CA HIS A 195 3.21 -15.00 9.06
C HIS A 195 4.44 -14.39 9.76
N GLY A 196 5.54 -15.14 9.88
CA GLY A 196 6.81 -14.62 10.39
C GLY A 196 7.32 -13.45 9.56
N TRP A 197 7.33 -13.58 8.23
CA TRP A 197 7.71 -12.49 7.32
C TRP A 197 6.80 -11.26 7.44
N GLU A 198 5.48 -11.45 7.59
CA GLU A 198 4.55 -10.34 7.83
C GLU A 198 4.83 -9.63 9.17
N HIS A 199 5.12 -10.38 10.23
CA HIS A 199 5.44 -9.83 11.54
C HIS A 199 6.74 -9.01 11.51
N GLU A 200 7.80 -9.54 10.90
CA GLU A 200 9.07 -8.83 10.73
C GLU A 200 8.90 -7.55 9.89
N ALA A 201 8.12 -7.63 8.80
CA ALA A 201 7.83 -6.47 7.96
C ALA A 201 7.02 -5.41 8.72
N GLU A 202 6.06 -5.84 9.55
CA GLU A 202 5.24 -4.96 10.37
C GLU A 202 6.06 -4.23 11.43
N GLN A 203 6.98 -4.92 12.12
CA GLN A 203 7.89 -4.32 13.10
C GLN A 203 8.78 -3.25 12.45
N LYS A 204 9.43 -3.58 11.33
CA LYS A 204 10.28 -2.62 10.59
C LYS A 204 9.46 -1.43 10.07
N LEU A 205 8.23 -1.67 9.64
CA LEU A 205 7.33 -0.63 9.16
C LEU A 205 6.97 0.34 10.31
N GLU A 206 6.72 -0.20 11.51
CA GLU A 206 6.44 0.58 12.71
C GLU A 206 7.62 1.49 13.08
N GLU A 207 8.84 0.95 13.12
CA GLU A 207 10.07 1.71 13.38
C GLU A 207 10.22 2.91 12.43
N LEU A 208 10.02 2.70 11.13
CA LEU A 208 10.16 3.75 10.12
C LEU A 208 9.03 4.79 10.19
N ILE A 209 7.80 4.36 10.45
CA ILE A 209 6.65 5.27 10.51
C ILE A 209 6.75 6.21 11.70
N TYR A 210 7.33 5.77 12.82
CA TYR A 210 7.44 6.58 14.04
C TYR A 210 8.73 7.41 14.14
N LEU A 211 9.49 7.52 13.05
CA LEU A 211 10.60 8.49 12.95
C LEU A 211 10.11 9.92 13.24
N SER A 212 10.98 10.72 13.87
CA SER A 212 10.67 12.06 14.37
C SER A 212 10.10 13.00 13.30
N GLN A 213 10.57 12.88 12.06
CA GLN A 213 10.10 13.66 10.91
C GLN A 213 8.62 13.44 10.56
N PHE A 214 8.02 12.33 10.99
CA PHE A 214 6.60 12.00 10.76
C PHE A 214 5.71 12.27 11.97
N LYS A 215 6.26 12.79 13.08
CA LYS A 215 5.54 12.97 14.35
C LYS A 215 4.21 13.72 14.20
N GLU A 216 4.18 14.85 13.50
CA GLU A 216 2.96 15.65 13.33
C GLU A 216 1.92 14.99 12.41
N TYR A 217 2.38 14.21 11.42
CA TYR A 217 1.50 13.36 10.62
C TYR A 217 0.86 12.29 11.50
N ASN A 218 1.67 11.58 12.29
CA ASN A 218 1.22 10.50 13.16
C ASN A 218 0.20 10.97 14.19
N ARG A 219 0.49 12.08 14.88
CA ARG A 219 -0.44 12.71 15.82
C ARG A 219 -1.76 13.08 15.14
N THR A 220 -1.71 13.51 13.89
CA THR A 220 -2.93 13.81 13.13
C THR A 220 -3.67 12.52 12.79
N PHE A 221 -3.00 11.48 12.29
CA PHE A 221 -3.62 10.19 11.98
C PHE A 221 -4.27 9.51 13.19
N ASP A 222 -3.72 9.68 14.39
CA ASP A 222 -4.32 9.18 15.63
C ASP A 222 -5.71 9.75 15.87
N LYS A 223 -5.93 11.06 15.60
CA LYS A 223 -7.25 11.71 15.69
C LYS A 223 -8.30 11.09 14.75
N PHE A 224 -7.85 10.46 13.66
CA PHE A 224 -8.70 9.82 12.66
C PHE A 224 -8.83 8.31 12.89
N GLY A 225 -8.15 7.73 13.89
CA GLY A 225 -8.07 6.29 14.10
C GLY A 225 -7.49 5.54 12.90
N ILE A 226 -6.51 6.14 12.22
CA ILE A 226 -5.85 5.50 11.07
C ILE A 226 -4.75 4.57 11.58
N GLY A 227 -4.94 3.27 11.37
CA GLY A 227 -3.99 2.22 11.73
C GLY A 227 -2.73 2.18 10.86
N LEU A 228 -1.83 1.24 11.15
CA LEU A 228 -0.48 1.19 10.60
C LEU A 228 -0.42 1.08 9.07
N ARG A 229 -1.13 0.11 8.46
CA ARG A 229 -1.13 -0.11 7.00
C ARG A 229 -1.66 1.11 6.19
N PRO A 230 -2.84 1.68 6.49
CA PRO A 230 -3.30 2.87 5.77
C PRO A 230 -2.40 4.08 6.04
N ARG A 231 -1.84 4.22 7.25
CA ARG A 231 -0.86 5.26 7.61
C ARG A 231 0.41 5.20 6.76
N ALA A 232 0.98 4.00 6.62
CA ALA A 232 2.14 3.75 5.74
C ALA A 232 1.86 4.28 4.33
N LEU A 233 0.73 3.86 3.76
CA LEU A 233 0.39 4.22 2.40
C LEU A 233 0.11 5.72 2.26
N LEU A 234 -0.57 6.35 3.22
CA LEU A 234 -0.82 7.79 3.19
C LEU A 234 0.50 8.57 3.24
N LEU A 235 1.41 8.27 4.17
CA LEU A 235 2.72 8.92 4.26
C LEU A 235 3.47 8.88 2.92
N THR A 236 3.52 7.71 2.28
CA THR A 236 4.22 7.55 0.98
C THR A 236 3.63 8.38 -0.16
N HIS A 237 2.37 8.83 -0.01
CA HIS A 237 1.70 9.61 -1.03
C HIS A 237 1.69 11.11 -0.72
N ILE A 238 1.71 11.50 0.56
CA ILE A 238 1.46 12.89 0.98
C ILE A 238 2.66 13.57 1.67
N TYR A 239 3.76 12.86 1.88
CA TYR A 239 4.97 13.45 2.45
C TYR A 239 5.92 14.00 1.36
N PRO A 240 6.49 15.20 1.55
CA PRO A 240 6.08 16.24 2.49
C PRO A 240 4.78 16.94 2.03
N LEU A 241 4.00 17.48 2.98
CA LEU A 241 2.67 18.06 2.69
C LEU A 241 2.80 19.41 1.98
N SER A 242 3.95 20.08 2.13
CA SER A 242 4.26 21.34 1.46
C SER A 242 4.14 21.26 -0.06
N LYS A 243 4.20 20.06 -0.66
CA LYS A 243 4.01 19.82 -2.10
C LYS A 243 2.54 19.97 -2.56
N PHE A 244 1.58 20.13 -1.65
CA PHE A 244 0.16 20.23 -1.98
C PHE A 244 -0.38 21.64 -1.74
N GLU A 245 -0.53 22.39 -2.82
CA GLU A 245 -1.06 23.76 -2.77
C GLU A 245 -2.56 23.79 -2.46
N SER A 246 -3.31 22.79 -2.93
CA SER A 246 -4.78 22.75 -2.85
C SER A 246 -5.33 21.41 -2.37
N LEU A 247 -6.55 21.45 -1.79
CA LEU A 247 -7.29 20.24 -1.43
C LEU A 247 -7.55 19.33 -2.64
N GLY A 248 -7.74 19.92 -3.83
CA GLY A 248 -7.93 19.17 -5.07
C GLY A 248 -6.72 18.31 -5.41
N SER A 249 -5.52 18.89 -5.37
CA SER A 249 -4.26 18.17 -5.61
C SER A 249 -4.04 17.03 -4.60
N PHE A 250 -4.33 17.28 -3.32
CA PHE A 250 -4.24 16.31 -2.24
C PHE A 250 -5.21 15.13 -2.44
N LYS A 251 -6.49 15.43 -2.71
CA LYS A 251 -7.50 14.40 -3.00
C LYS A 251 -7.16 13.61 -4.24
N LYS A 252 -6.70 14.26 -5.31
CA LYS A 252 -6.26 13.60 -6.54
C LYS A 252 -5.13 12.62 -6.27
N ARG A 253 -4.10 13.02 -5.51
CA ARG A 253 -3.00 12.11 -5.12
C ARG A 253 -3.49 10.85 -4.40
N LEU A 254 -4.48 11.01 -3.53
CA LEU A 254 -5.07 9.91 -2.74
C LEU A 254 -6.14 9.10 -3.48
N GLY A 255 -6.45 9.41 -4.73
CA GLY A 255 -7.48 8.68 -5.47
C GLY A 255 -8.90 9.17 -5.24
N MET A 256 -9.11 10.28 -4.52
CA MET A 256 -10.42 10.75 -4.04
C MET A 256 -10.96 11.97 -4.80
N ALA A 257 -10.35 12.31 -5.94
CA ALA A 257 -10.88 13.30 -6.89
C ALA A 257 -11.50 12.60 -8.11
N GLY A 258 -12.49 13.22 -8.74
CA GLY A 258 -12.92 12.81 -10.08
C GLY A 258 -12.17 13.61 -11.13
N ASP A 259 -11.95 12.98 -12.29
CA ASP A 259 -11.45 13.67 -13.48
C ASP A 259 -12.56 13.70 -14.53
N GLU A 260 -12.75 14.85 -15.17
CA GLU A 260 -13.58 14.96 -16.36
C GLU A 260 -12.81 14.36 -17.55
N LEU A 261 -13.41 13.37 -18.21
CA LEU A 261 -12.97 12.88 -19.51
C LEU A 261 -13.72 13.66 -20.58
N SER A 262 -13.02 14.51 -21.30
CA SER A 262 -13.54 15.15 -22.52
C SER A 262 -12.66 14.74 -23.68
N SER A 263 -13.20 13.93 -24.60
CA SER A 263 -12.52 13.53 -25.84
C SER A 263 -13.54 13.52 -26.97
N GLY A 264 -13.45 14.51 -27.87
CA GLY A 264 -14.45 14.74 -28.91
C GLY A 264 -15.83 14.98 -28.33
N ASP A 265 -16.85 14.29 -28.83
CA ASP A 265 -18.25 14.43 -28.39
C ASP A 265 -18.59 13.67 -27.09
N ARG A 266 -17.65 12.91 -26.52
CA ARG A 266 -17.87 12.18 -25.27
C ARG A 266 -17.40 12.99 -24.08
N LYS A 267 -18.37 13.49 -23.30
CA LYS A 267 -18.17 13.95 -21.93
C LYS A 267 -18.48 12.82 -20.97
N GLY A 268 -17.50 12.43 -20.17
CA GLY A 268 -17.62 11.42 -19.12
C GLY A 268 -16.95 11.89 -17.83
N TRP A 269 -17.31 11.25 -16.72
CA TRP A 269 -16.69 11.51 -15.42
C TRP A 269 -16.01 10.24 -14.92
N ASN A 270 -14.69 10.29 -14.74
CA ASN A 270 -13.94 9.22 -14.10
C ASN A 270 -13.98 9.41 -12.59
N ALA A 271 -14.80 8.61 -11.91
CA ALA A 271 -14.81 8.53 -10.46
C ALA A 271 -13.53 7.83 -9.96
N GLY A 272 -12.55 8.59 -9.47
CA GLY A 272 -11.36 8.07 -8.80
C GLY A 272 -10.07 8.21 -9.60
N SER A 273 -9.65 9.45 -9.86
CA SER A 273 -8.31 9.77 -10.36
C SER A 273 -7.28 9.69 -9.24
N GLY A 274 -6.13 9.04 -9.53
CA GLY A 274 -5.01 8.86 -8.60
C GLY A 274 -4.85 7.45 -8.04
N SER A 275 -4.25 7.34 -6.84
CA SER A 275 -3.82 6.06 -6.27
C SER A 275 -4.98 5.09 -5.96
N LYS A 276 -5.08 4.01 -6.74
CA LYS A 276 -6.03 2.91 -6.48
C LYS A 276 -5.76 2.24 -5.13
N MET A 277 -4.49 2.14 -4.72
CA MET A 277 -4.14 1.56 -3.43
C MET A 277 -4.68 2.42 -2.29
N CYS A 278 -4.52 3.75 -2.36
CA CYS A 278 -5.05 4.65 -1.33
C CYS A 278 -6.57 4.54 -1.23
N ARG A 279 -7.29 4.47 -2.37
CA ARG A 279 -8.74 4.24 -2.35
C ARG A 279 -9.12 2.96 -1.61
N THR A 280 -8.42 1.86 -1.86
CA THR A 280 -8.70 0.58 -1.18
C THR A 280 -8.44 0.69 0.33
N GLU A 281 -7.33 1.28 0.74
CA GLU A 281 -7.02 1.46 2.17
C GLU A 281 -7.99 2.41 2.87
N LEU A 282 -8.35 3.52 2.24
CA LEU A 282 -9.34 4.46 2.78
C LEU A 282 -10.73 3.82 2.87
N TYR A 283 -11.11 2.99 1.90
CA TYR A 283 -12.35 2.22 1.94
C TYR A 283 -12.37 1.27 3.14
N MET A 284 -11.28 0.52 3.36
CA MET A 284 -11.13 -0.39 4.51
C MET A 284 -11.12 0.37 5.83
N TRP A 285 -10.43 1.53 5.90
CA TRP A 285 -10.44 2.39 7.08
C TRP A 285 -11.86 2.82 7.47
N ILE A 286 -12.67 3.27 6.51
CA ILE A 286 -14.07 3.61 6.79
C ILE A 286 -14.85 2.40 7.31
N LEU A 287 -14.71 1.23 6.67
CA LEU A 287 -15.43 0.02 7.07
C LEU A 287 -15.11 -0.47 8.48
N VAL A 288 -13.86 -0.27 8.92
CA VAL A 288 -13.38 -0.83 10.20
C VAL A 288 -13.46 0.20 11.33
N ALA A 289 -13.12 1.46 11.05
CA ALA A 289 -12.99 2.50 12.06
C ALA A 289 -14.20 3.45 12.12
N ILE A 290 -14.93 3.68 11.03
CA ILE A 290 -15.98 4.72 10.99
C ILE A 290 -17.39 4.14 10.95
N ALA A 291 -17.65 3.15 10.09
CA ALA A 291 -18.96 2.54 9.93
C ALA A 291 -19.46 1.90 11.24
N PRO A 292 -18.66 1.11 11.98
CA PRO A 292 -19.08 0.52 13.25
C PRO A 292 -19.05 1.58 14.36
N LYS A 293 -20.21 1.89 14.96
CA LYS A 293 -20.33 2.93 15.98
C LYS A 293 -19.36 2.76 17.16
N GLY A 294 -19.14 1.52 17.60
CA GLY A 294 -18.25 1.20 18.73
C GLY A 294 -16.76 1.38 18.44
N ASN A 295 -16.36 1.44 17.17
CA ASN A 295 -14.96 1.57 16.76
C ASN A 295 -14.56 3.00 16.39
N ARG A 296 -15.51 3.95 16.43
CA ARG A 296 -15.28 5.32 16.00
C ARG A 296 -14.19 5.99 16.83
N PRO A 297 -13.25 6.73 16.21
CA PRO A 297 -12.27 7.51 16.94
C PRO A 297 -12.95 8.45 17.93
N HIS A 298 -12.37 8.65 19.09
CA HIS A 298 -12.90 9.59 20.07
C HIS A 298 -12.61 11.05 19.68
N GLY A 299 -13.52 11.95 20.05
CA GLY A 299 -13.38 13.39 19.87
C GLY A 299 -13.97 13.94 18.56
N ALA A 300 -13.78 15.25 18.35
CA ALA A 300 -14.51 16.02 17.34
C ALA A 300 -14.33 15.50 15.90
N ILE A 301 -13.17 14.93 15.54
CA ILE A 301 -12.96 14.37 14.20
C ILE A 301 -13.79 13.10 14.00
N GLY A 302 -13.75 12.18 14.97
CA GLY A 302 -14.52 10.94 14.91
C GLY A 302 -16.02 11.19 14.93
N GLU A 303 -16.50 12.14 15.74
CA GLU A 303 -17.91 12.57 15.75
C GLU A 303 -18.32 13.13 14.38
N ARG A 304 -17.53 14.03 13.79
CA ARG A 304 -17.84 14.60 12.46
C ARG A 304 -17.88 13.54 11.37
N LEU A 305 -16.96 12.57 11.40
CA LEU A 305 -16.93 11.47 10.43
C LEU A 305 -18.11 10.51 10.63
N GLY A 306 -18.40 10.14 11.88
CA GLY A 306 -19.50 9.26 12.24
C GLY A 306 -20.86 9.87 11.88
N ASN A 307 -21.08 11.14 12.20
CA ASN A 307 -22.31 11.86 11.87
C ASN A 307 -22.47 11.97 10.35
N PHE A 308 -21.40 12.31 9.62
CA PHE A 308 -21.46 12.35 8.15
C PHE A 308 -21.82 10.99 7.54
N TYR A 309 -21.25 9.89 8.07
CA TYR A 309 -21.56 8.53 7.64
C TYR A 309 -23.03 8.18 7.94
N ASP A 310 -23.49 8.41 9.17
CA ASP A 310 -24.85 8.09 9.61
C ASP A 310 -25.92 8.90 8.86
N GLU A 311 -25.66 10.19 8.62
CA GLU A 311 -26.55 11.02 7.80
C GLU A 311 -26.69 10.51 6.38
N ARG A 312 -25.57 10.09 5.77
CA ARG A 312 -25.59 9.50 4.43
C ARG A 312 -26.40 8.20 4.45
N GLN A 313 -26.11 7.31 5.39
CA GLN A 313 -26.83 6.05 5.53
C GLN A 313 -28.34 6.28 5.66
N LYS A 314 -28.79 7.20 6.53
CA LYS A 314 -30.21 7.54 6.68
C LYS A 314 -30.85 8.06 5.39
N ARG A 315 -30.17 8.97 4.67
CA ARG A 315 -30.67 9.48 3.38
C ARG A 315 -30.87 8.34 2.37
N PHE A 316 -29.93 7.39 2.33
CA PHE A 316 -30.02 6.25 1.42
C PHE A 316 -31.09 5.21 1.85
N GLU A 317 -31.33 5.02 3.14
CA GLU A 317 -32.43 4.16 3.60
C GLU A 317 -33.79 4.72 3.15
N ILE A 318 -33.96 6.04 3.14
CA ILE A 318 -35.14 6.72 2.60
C ILE A 318 -35.24 6.49 1.08
N GLU A 319 -34.19 6.80 0.32
CA GLU A 319 -34.18 6.64 -1.15
C GLU A 319 -34.37 5.18 -1.62
N LYS A 320 -33.87 4.20 -0.85
CA LYS A 320 -34.03 2.77 -1.17
C LYS A 320 -35.48 2.30 -1.05
N ASN A 321 -36.21 2.81 -0.04
CA ASN A 321 -37.61 2.46 0.19
C ASN A 321 -38.51 3.01 -0.93
N ASP A 322 -38.12 4.10 -1.58
CA ASP A 322 -38.88 4.73 -2.66
C ASP A 322 -38.59 4.16 -4.06
N GLN A 323 -37.41 3.58 -4.33
CA GLN A 323 -36.98 3.23 -5.69
C GLN A 323 -36.37 1.82 -5.89
N GLY A 324 -36.45 0.90 -4.91
CA GLY A 324 -36.00 -0.48 -5.09
C GLY A 324 -34.49 -0.62 -5.31
N GLY A 325 -33.68 -0.28 -4.29
CA GLY A 325 -32.24 -0.05 -4.46
C GLY A 325 -31.31 -1.28 -4.59
N SER A 326 -30.25 -1.11 -5.41
CA SER A 326 -29.14 -2.06 -5.64
C SER A 326 -28.01 -1.97 -4.60
N ASN A 327 -27.11 -2.99 -4.53
CA ASN A 327 -25.92 -3.03 -3.66
C ASN A 327 -24.86 -1.93 -3.93
N THR A 328 -25.07 -1.06 -4.92
CA THR A 328 -24.12 -0.01 -5.34
C THR A 328 -24.04 1.15 -4.34
N PHE A 329 -25.10 1.38 -3.57
CA PHE A 329 -25.22 2.53 -2.66
C PHE A 329 -24.29 2.48 -1.45
N GLY A 330 -24.04 1.30 -0.87
CA GLY A 330 -23.10 1.16 0.26
C GLY A 330 -21.68 1.60 -0.11
N LYS A 331 -21.22 1.31 -1.33
CA LYS A 331 -19.91 1.75 -1.83
C LYS A 331 -19.84 3.27 -1.99
N LEU A 332 -20.95 3.91 -2.37
CA LEU A 332 -21.02 5.36 -2.52
C LEU A 332 -20.92 6.08 -1.17
N ILE A 333 -21.63 5.60 -0.14
CA ILE A 333 -21.54 6.14 1.24
C ILE A 333 -20.09 6.14 1.71
N ILE A 334 -19.42 4.99 1.56
CA ILE A 334 -18.04 4.81 2.01
C ILE A 334 -17.10 5.74 1.25
N SER A 335 -17.23 5.81 -0.08
CA SER A 335 -16.42 6.70 -0.92
C SER A 335 -16.60 8.17 -0.55
N GLN A 336 -17.83 8.62 -0.35
CA GLN A 336 -18.13 10.00 0.05
C GLN A 336 -17.57 10.32 1.45
N THR A 337 -17.70 9.36 2.38
CA THR A 337 -17.17 9.51 3.75
C THR A 337 -15.64 9.56 3.72
N ALA A 338 -14.97 8.72 2.93
CA ALA A 338 -13.53 8.78 2.73
C ALA A 338 -13.09 10.13 2.11
N ALA A 339 -13.85 10.66 1.15
CA ALA A 339 -13.53 11.95 0.51
C ALA A 339 -13.72 13.13 1.48
N TYR A 340 -14.71 13.05 2.37
CA TYR A 340 -14.89 13.99 3.47
C TYR A 340 -13.76 13.87 4.51
N GLY A 341 -13.36 12.64 4.87
CA GLY A 341 -12.20 12.37 5.71
C GLY A 341 -10.92 12.96 5.16
N CYS A 342 -10.65 12.83 3.85
CA CYS A 342 -9.50 13.46 3.21
C CYS A 342 -9.54 15.00 3.30
N LYS A 343 -10.72 15.61 3.22
CA LYS A 343 -10.89 17.07 3.42
C LYS A 343 -10.50 17.49 4.84
N LEU A 344 -10.98 16.77 5.84
CA LEU A 344 -10.64 17.04 7.24
C LEU A 344 -9.15 16.80 7.50
N LEU A 345 -8.62 15.68 6.98
CA LEU A 345 -7.22 15.30 7.16
C LEU A 345 -6.27 16.35 6.58
N PHE A 346 -6.56 16.86 5.39
CA PHE A 346 -5.75 17.92 4.78
C PHE A 346 -5.68 19.18 5.64
N LYS A 347 -6.84 19.62 6.17
CA LYS A 347 -6.92 20.79 7.05
C LYS A 347 -6.14 20.58 8.35
N GLU A 348 -6.35 19.43 9.01
CA GLU A 348 -5.66 19.12 10.27
C GLU A 348 -4.14 19.00 10.08
N LEU A 349 -3.68 18.40 8.97
CA LEU A 349 -2.27 18.29 8.67
C LEU A 349 -1.63 19.66 8.36
N LYS A 350 -2.30 20.52 7.56
CA LYS A 350 -1.83 21.89 7.32
C LYS A 350 -1.68 22.66 8.63
N LYS A 351 -2.68 22.56 9.52
CA LYS A 351 -2.64 23.17 10.86
C LYS A 351 -1.49 22.63 11.71
N ALA A 352 -1.32 21.32 11.79
CA ALA A 352 -0.27 20.68 12.60
C ALA A 352 1.13 21.07 12.12
N LEU A 353 1.33 21.14 10.80
CA LEU A 353 2.60 21.50 10.17
C LEU A 353 2.81 23.01 10.00
N LYS A 354 1.89 23.85 10.50
CA LYS A 354 1.93 25.32 10.39
C LYS A 354 2.07 25.82 8.93
N LEU A 355 1.43 25.13 7.99
CA LEU A 355 1.38 25.51 6.58
C LEU A 355 0.19 26.44 6.33
N LYS A 356 0.31 27.34 5.34
CA LYS A 356 -0.78 28.26 4.95
C LYS A 356 -2.01 27.46 4.51
N GLU A 357 -3.19 27.78 5.06
CA GLU A 357 -4.47 27.09 4.78
C GLU A 357 -4.89 27.15 3.31
#